data_AF-A0A1G1DCY4-F1
#
_entry.id   AF-A0A1G1DCY4-F1
#
_cell.length_a   1.000
_cell.length_b   1.000
_cell.length_c   1.000
_cell.angle_alpha   90.00
_cell.angle_beta   90.00
_cell.angle_gamma   90.00
#
_symmetry.space_group_name_H-M   'P 1'
#
loop_
_entity.id
_entity.type
_entity.pdbx_description
1 polymer ?
#
loop_
_entity_poly.entity_id
_entity_poly.type
_entity_poly.pdbx_seq_one_letter_code
_entity_poly.pdbx_strand_id
1 'polypeptide(L)'
;MPEALDLKNAAENAVSSYEMIIKSVGVIFDTTHQIPDDFQEVFLDNKEEGRKINTELRDILAHNEHLRKKDFDSMTQGVLSAQEEREAEVKNLLKGYLSQQREMARTLRENLTKFKDALAKCDVQRVKEFQEMIKEVLANQDARKEEVSSKLKEFQKEQQEMAKRLKALLAKGRSLRIKDLKETLQEFRTQHKERLSRQIERKKDVNKMLGTFKQERKESGKNLWIRQVVETLNKK
;
A
#
# COMPACT_ATOMS: atom_id res chain seq x y z
N MET A 1 33.31 -25.06 -34.51
CA MET A 1 33.59 -24.73 -33.09
C MET A 1 32.84 -23.50 -32.53
N PRO A 2 32.31 -22.53 -33.31
CA PRO A 2 31.47 -21.45 -32.75
C PRO A 2 30.15 -21.95 -32.14
N GLU A 3 29.49 -22.92 -32.78
CA GLU A 3 28.16 -23.43 -32.37
C GLU A 3 28.13 -24.08 -30.98
N ALA A 4 29.22 -24.71 -30.56
CA ALA A 4 29.31 -25.33 -29.23
C ALA A 4 29.42 -24.30 -28.10
N LEU A 5 30.00 -23.13 -28.39
CA LEU A 5 30.13 -22.05 -27.41
C LEU A 5 28.78 -21.34 -27.19
N ASP A 6 28.00 -21.16 -28.27
CA ASP A 6 26.66 -20.55 -28.22
C ASP A 6 25.66 -21.42 -27.46
N LEU A 7 25.71 -22.74 -27.65
CA LEU A 7 24.86 -23.70 -26.92
C LEU A 7 25.13 -23.69 -25.41
N LYS A 8 26.40 -23.59 -25.02
CA LYS A 8 26.80 -23.52 -23.61
C LYS A 8 26.31 -22.21 -22.96
N ASN A 9 26.51 -21.08 -23.63
CA ASN A 9 26.03 -19.78 -23.15
C ASN A 9 24.50 -19.73 -23.06
N ALA A 10 23.79 -20.33 -24.02
CA ALA A 10 22.34 -20.44 -23.98
C ALA A 10 21.85 -21.26 -22.78
N ALA A 11 22.51 -22.39 -22.49
CA ALA A 11 22.19 -23.24 -21.35
C ALA A 11 22.46 -22.55 -20.00
N GLU A 12 23.59 -21.85 -19.85
CA GLU A 12 23.92 -21.10 -18.62
C GLU A 12 22.95 -19.93 -18.37
N ASN A 13 22.57 -19.21 -19.44
CA ASN A 13 21.55 -18.15 -19.37
C ASN A 13 20.17 -18.70 -18.98
N ALA A 14 19.83 -19.89 -19.47
CA ALA A 14 18.58 -20.56 -19.13
C ALA A 14 18.50 -20.91 -17.65
N VAL A 15 19.54 -21.56 -17.12
CA VAL A 15 19.63 -21.94 -15.70
C VAL A 15 19.55 -20.71 -14.82
N SER A 16 20.36 -19.68 -15.12
CA SER A 16 20.35 -18.41 -14.37
C SER A 16 18.98 -17.74 -14.38
N SER A 17 18.27 -17.78 -15.50
CA SER A 17 16.91 -17.21 -15.60
C SER A 17 15.90 -18.00 -14.78
N TYR A 18 15.97 -19.34 -14.80
CA TYR A 18 15.12 -20.19 -13.97
C TYR A 18 15.34 -19.99 -12.48
N GLU A 19 16.60 -19.95 -12.04
CA GLU A 19 16.95 -19.69 -10.64
C GLU A 19 16.43 -18.32 -10.19
N MET A 20 16.56 -17.31 -11.05
CA MET A 20 16.02 -15.98 -10.79
C MET A 20 14.50 -16.00 -10.61
N ILE A 21 13.75 -16.74 -11.43
CA ILE A 21 12.29 -16.87 -11.29
C ILE A 21 11.91 -17.54 -9.97
N ILE A 22 12.55 -18.66 -9.64
CA ILE A 22 12.26 -19.40 -8.41
C ILE A 22 12.52 -18.50 -7.20
N LYS A 23 13.64 -17.77 -7.21
CA LYS A 23 13.97 -16.79 -6.19
C LYS A 23 12.95 -15.66 -6.11
N SER A 24 12.56 -15.07 -7.25
CA SER A 24 11.55 -13.99 -7.31
C SER A 24 10.20 -14.44 -6.75
N VAL A 25 9.74 -15.63 -7.13
CA VAL A 25 8.49 -16.19 -6.60
C VAL A 25 8.60 -16.43 -5.10
N GLY A 26 9.72 -16.98 -4.61
CA GLY A 26 10.00 -17.14 -3.19
C GLY A 26 9.90 -15.82 -2.42
N VAL A 27 10.58 -14.77 -2.89
CA VAL A 27 10.56 -13.44 -2.28
C VAL A 27 9.14 -12.83 -2.24
N ILE A 28 8.34 -13.03 -3.29
CA ILE A 28 6.92 -12.65 -3.31
C ILE A 28 6.16 -13.33 -2.18
N PHE A 29 6.30 -14.65 -2.04
CA PHE A 29 5.60 -15.40 -0.98
C PHE A 29 6.05 -14.97 0.41
N ASP A 30 7.35 -14.90 0.67
CA ASP A 30 7.88 -14.51 1.97
C ASP A 30 7.40 -13.11 2.39
N THR A 31 7.46 -12.16 1.45
CA THR A 31 6.99 -10.79 1.71
C THR A 31 5.47 -10.72 1.92
N THR A 32 4.72 -11.56 1.22
CA THR A 32 3.25 -11.64 1.33
C THR A 32 2.81 -12.06 2.73
N HIS A 33 3.60 -12.89 3.41
CA HIS A 33 3.30 -13.37 4.76
C HIS A 33 3.88 -12.46 5.86
N GLN A 34 5.07 -11.91 5.65
CA GLN A 34 5.73 -11.07 6.66
C GLN A 34 4.94 -9.81 7.02
N ILE A 35 4.46 -9.05 6.02
CA ILE A 35 3.81 -7.75 6.28
C ILE A 35 2.49 -7.89 7.05
N PRO A 36 1.58 -8.81 6.68
CA PRO A 36 0.35 -9.02 7.45
C PRO A 36 0.61 -9.55 8.85
N ASP A 37 1.56 -10.49 9.02
CA ASP A 37 1.81 -11.13 10.32
C ASP A 37 2.36 -10.12 11.34
N ASP A 38 3.40 -9.36 10.94
CA ASP A 38 4.00 -8.30 11.77
C ASP A 38 2.96 -7.25 12.20
N PHE A 39 2.00 -6.96 11.31
CA PHE A 39 0.98 -5.95 11.57
C PHE A 39 -0.20 -6.49 12.38
N GLN A 40 -0.59 -7.75 12.19
CA GLN A 40 -1.79 -8.32 12.80
C GLN A 40 -1.64 -8.45 14.31
N GLU A 41 -0.47 -8.88 14.80
CA GLU A 41 -0.20 -8.99 16.24
C GLU A 41 -0.27 -7.62 16.92
N VAL A 42 0.50 -6.65 16.41
CA VAL A 42 0.53 -5.27 16.93
C VAL A 42 -0.86 -4.60 16.87
N PHE A 43 -1.63 -4.89 15.83
CA PHE A 43 -2.97 -4.33 15.66
C PHE A 43 -3.95 -4.84 16.71
N LEU A 44 -3.94 -6.14 17.00
CA LEU A 44 -4.84 -6.75 17.99
C LEU A 44 -4.54 -6.24 19.39
N ASP A 45 -3.25 -6.14 19.74
CA ASP A 45 -2.82 -5.64 21.04
C ASP A 45 -3.22 -4.19 21.28
N ASN A 46 -2.96 -3.31 20.29
CA ASN A 46 -3.32 -1.89 20.38
C ASN A 46 -4.84 -1.69 20.50
N LYS A 47 -5.64 -2.51 19.81
CA LYS A 47 -7.10 -2.41 19.86
C LYS A 47 -7.68 -2.82 21.20
N GLU A 48 -7.14 -3.87 21.81
CA GLU A 48 -7.54 -4.31 23.15
C GLU A 48 -7.10 -3.28 24.20
N GLU A 49 -5.86 -2.80 24.12
CA GLU A 49 -5.35 -1.75 25.00
C GLU A 49 -6.19 -0.47 24.92
N GLY A 50 -6.51 -0.01 23.72
CA GLY A 50 -7.35 1.18 23.51
C GLY A 50 -8.75 1.04 24.10
N ARG A 51 -9.35 -0.16 24.03
CA ARG A 51 -10.65 -0.44 24.66
C ARG A 51 -10.56 -0.37 26.19
N LYS A 52 -9.55 -1.01 26.78
CA LYS A 52 -9.31 -0.97 28.24
C LYS A 52 -9.15 0.46 28.74
N ILE A 53 -8.29 1.24 28.08
CA ILE A 53 -8.06 2.64 28.43
C ILE A 53 -9.35 3.47 28.35
N ASN A 54 -10.13 3.30 27.29
CA ASN A 54 -11.40 4.02 27.14
C ASN A 54 -12.42 3.63 28.22
N THR A 55 -12.50 2.35 28.60
CA THR A 55 -13.37 1.90 29.70
C THR A 55 -12.95 2.53 31.02
N GLU A 56 -11.65 2.53 31.34
CA GLU A 56 -11.12 3.15 32.56
C GLU A 56 -11.37 4.67 32.60
N LEU A 57 -11.13 5.38 31.50
CA LEU A 57 -11.41 6.82 31.40
C LEU A 57 -12.90 7.11 31.64
N ARG A 58 -13.79 6.29 31.06
CA ARG A 58 -15.24 6.40 31.23
C ARG A 58 -15.62 6.23 32.69
N ASP A 59 -15.06 5.24 33.37
CA ASP A 59 -15.39 4.93 34.76
C ASP A 59 -14.84 5.97 35.73
N ILE A 60 -13.61 6.48 35.53
CA ILE A 60 -13.03 7.56 36.33
C ILE A 60 -13.86 8.84 36.23
N LEU A 61 -14.24 9.25 35.01
CA LEU A 61 -15.03 10.48 34.81
C LEU A 61 -16.44 10.37 35.38
N ALA A 62 -17.05 9.19 35.32
CA ALA A 62 -18.34 8.93 35.94
C ALA A 62 -18.24 8.91 37.47
N HIS A 63 -17.19 8.29 38.02
CA HIS A 63 -16.95 8.22 39.45
C HIS A 63 -16.66 9.60 40.07
N ASN A 64 -15.92 10.46 39.36
CA ASN A 64 -15.67 11.84 39.77
C ASN A 64 -16.88 12.78 39.55
N GLU A 65 -18.04 12.24 39.18
CA GLU A 65 -19.28 12.98 38.87
C GLU A 65 -19.12 14.06 37.77
N HIS A 66 -18.07 13.95 36.95
CA HIS A 66 -17.75 14.93 35.92
C HIS A 66 -18.45 14.65 34.59
N LEU A 67 -18.80 13.39 34.30
CA LEU A 67 -19.45 13.02 33.04
C LEU A 67 -20.25 11.73 33.18
N ARG A 68 -21.52 11.72 32.74
CA ARG A 68 -22.30 10.49 32.67
C ARG A 68 -21.73 9.57 31.60
N LYS A 69 -21.75 8.26 31.82
CA LYS A 69 -21.22 7.26 30.86
C LYS A 69 -21.81 7.44 29.44
N LYS A 70 -23.11 7.74 29.34
CA LYS A 70 -23.78 8.01 28.05
C LYS A 70 -23.23 9.24 27.32
N ASP A 71 -22.94 10.30 28.05
CA ASP A 71 -22.38 11.53 27.46
C ASP A 71 -20.93 11.30 27.02
N PHE A 72 -20.17 10.50 27.78
CA PHE A 72 -18.84 10.04 27.37
C PHE A 72 -18.92 9.26 26.06
N ASP A 73 -19.77 8.22 26.00
CA ASP A 73 -19.90 7.36 24.81
C ASP A 73 -20.26 8.20 23.56
N SER A 74 -21.19 9.16 23.70
CA SER A 74 -21.57 10.08 22.62
C SER A 74 -20.40 10.99 22.18
N MET A 75 -19.58 11.47 23.12
CA MET A 75 -18.42 12.31 22.82
C MET A 75 -17.31 11.55 22.09
N THR A 76 -17.04 10.30 22.50
CA THR A 76 -15.97 9.48 21.94
C THR A 76 -16.38 8.81 20.63
N GLN A 77 -17.68 8.61 20.38
CA GLN A 77 -18.19 7.94 19.17
C GLN A 77 -17.55 8.46 17.88
N GLY A 78 -17.44 9.78 17.72
CA GLY A 78 -16.84 10.36 16.51
C GLY A 78 -15.37 10.00 16.31
N VAL A 79 -14.60 9.87 17.39
CA VAL A 79 -13.18 9.44 17.31
C VAL A 79 -13.09 7.94 17.04
N LEU A 80 -13.95 7.14 17.68
CA LEU A 80 -14.00 5.69 17.46
C LEU A 80 -14.39 5.35 16.02
N SER A 81 -15.41 6.00 15.46
CA SER A 81 -15.79 5.79 14.07
C SER A 81 -14.68 6.22 13.09
N ALA A 82 -13.98 7.32 13.37
CA ALA A 82 -12.84 7.76 12.57
C ALA A 82 -11.68 6.75 12.62
N GLN A 83 -11.47 6.11 13.78
CA GLN A 83 -10.51 5.03 13.94
C GLN A 83 -10.94 3.79 13.16
N GLU A 84 -12.20 3.35 13.26
CA GLU A 84 -12.73 2.21 12.51
C GLU A 84 -12.63 2.39 10.99
N GLU A 85 -12.93 3.59 10.48
CA GLU A 85 -12.74 3.93 9.08
C GLU A 85 -11.27 3.77 8.67
N ARG A 86 -10.36 4.28 9.50
CA ARG A 86 -8.91 4.15 9.27
C ARG A 86 -8.45 2.69 9.29
N GLU A 87 -8.94 1.89 10.23
CA GLU A 87 -8.67 0.45 10.28
C GLU A 87 -9.17 -0.24 8.99
N ALA A 88 -10.35 0.13 8.50
CA ALA A 88 -10.90 -0.39 7.25
C ALA A 88 -10.07 0.01 6.03
N GLU A 89 -9.58 1.26 5.95
CA GLU A 89 -8.66 1.71 4.91
C GLU A 89 -7.39 0.85 4.87
N VAL A 90 -6.77 0.58 6.03
CA VAL A 90 -5.56 -0.23 6.14
C VAL A 90 -5.82 -1.69 5.74
N LYS A 91 -6.94 -2.28 6.20
CA LYS A 91 -7.34 -3.63 5.78
C LYS A 91 -7.53 -3.73 4.27
N ASN A 92 -8.16 -2.72 3.66
CA ASN A 92 -8.34 -2.67 2.21
C ASN A 92 -7.00 -2.51 1.47
N LEU A 93 -6.07 -1.71 2.01
CA LEU A 93 -4.71 -1.58 1.46
C LEU A 93 -3.99 -2.93 1.45
N LEU A 94 -3.99 -3.65 2.58
CA LEU A 94 -3.39 -4.97 2.71
C LEU A 94 -4.04 -5.98 1.76
N LYS A 95 -5.38 -6.03 1.71
CA LYS A 95 -6.11 -6.90 0.78
C LYS A 95 -5.73 -6.61 -0.68
N GLY A 96 -5.64 -5.34 -1.05
CA GLY A 96 -5.22 -4.91 -2.39
C GLY A 96 -3.79 -5.35 -2.70
N TYR A 97 -2.87 -5.19 -1.75
CA TYR A 97 -1.49 -5.66 -1.88
C TYR A 97 -1.42 -7.17 -2.11
N LEU A 98 -2.09 -7.96 -1.28
CA LEU A 98 -2.11 -9.43 -1.41
C LEU A 98 -2.72 -9.88 -2.74
N SER A 99 -3.76 -9.19 -3.22
CA SER A 99 -4.35 -9.46 -4.54
C SER A 99 -3.35 -9.21 -5.66
N GLN A 100 -2.60 -8.10 -5.60
CA GLN A 100 -1.57 -7.77 -6.58
C GLN A 100 -0.42 -8.79 -6.57
N GLN A 101 0.04 -9.22 -5.39
CA GLN A 101 1.08 -10.25 -5.29
C GLN A 101 0.64 -11.58 -5.92
N ARG A 102 -0.62 -11.99 -5.72
CA ARG A 102 -1.18 -13.19 -6.36
C ARG A 102 -1.25 -13.05 -7.88
N GLU A 103 -1.62 -11.88 -8.37
CA GLU A 103 -1.67 -11.60 -9.81
C GLU A 103 -0.27 -11.61 -10.42
N MET A 104 0.71 -10.96 -9.80
CA MET A 104 2.12 -11.00 -10.21
C MET A 104 2.65 -12.43 -10.26
N ALA A 105 2.42 -13.22 -9.21
CA ALA A 105 2.81 -14.63 -9.16
C ALA A 105 2.14 -15.46 -10.26
N ARG A 106 0.87 -15.20 -10.58
CA ARG A 106 0.16 -15.87 -11.69
C ARG A 106 0.79 -15.51 -13.04
N THR A 107 1.00 -14.22 -13.31
CA THR A 107 1.64 -13.74 -14.54
C THR A 107 3.03 -14.33 -14.74
N LEU A 108 3.83 -14.42 -13.67
CA LEU A 108 5.14 -15.07 -13.72
C LEU A 108 5.03 -16.56 -14.07
N ARG A 109 4.07 -17.29 -13.49
CA ARG A 109 3.85 -18.72 -13.82
C ARG A 109 3.39 -18.92 -15.26
N GLU A 110 2.49 -18.09 -15.77
CA GLU A 110 1.99 -18.17 -17.15
C GLU A 110 3.06 -17.79 -18.18
N ASN A 111 3.95 -16.87 -17.84
CA ASN A 111 5.05 -16.53 -18.72
C ASN A 111 6.21 -17.53 -18.60
N LEU A 112 6.34 -18.24 -17.47
CA LEU A 112 7.32 -19.32 -17.31
C LEU A 112 7.08 -20.45 -18.30
N THR A 113 5.84 -20.86 -18.56
CA THR A 113 5.53 -21.88 -19.58
C THR A 113 5.98 -21.42 -20.97
N LYS A 114 5.65 -20.18 -21.35
CA LYS A 114 6.10 -19.57 -22.62
C LYS A 114 7.62 -19.48 -22.71
N PHE A 115 8.28 -19.20 -21.60
CA PHE A 115 9.74 -19.17 -21.50
C PHE A 115 10.35 -20.55 -21.73
N LYS A 116 9.76 -21.63 -21.18
CA LYS A 116 10.23 -23.01 -21.45
C LYS A 116 10.19 -23.32 -22.94
N ASP A 117 9.10 -22.93 -23.61
CA ASP A 117 8.90 -23.18 -25.04
C ASP A 117 9.89 -22.35 -25.89
N ALA A 118 10.12 -21.09 -25.52
CA ALA A 118 11.10 -20.23 -26.17
C ALA A 118 12.52 -20.77 -26.03
N LEU A 119 12.85 -21.28 -24.85
CA LEU A 119 14.14 -21.89 -24.57
C LEU A 119 14.36 -23.16 -25.39
N ALA A 120 13.36 -24.04 -25.49
CA ALA A 120 13.43 -25.24 -26.31
C ALA A 120 13.64 -24.93 -27.81
N LYS A 121 13.24 -23.73 -28.25
CA LYS A 121 13.41 -23.23 -29.62
C LYS A 121 14.67 -22.37 -29.80
N CYS A 122 15.48 -22.18 -28.76
CA CYS A 122 16.63 -21.27 -28.75
C CYS A 122 16.30 -19.83 -29.16
N ASP A 123 15.10 -19.33 -28.82
CA ASP A 123 14.69 -17.96 -29.12
C ASP A 123 15.29 -16.96 -28.10
N VAL A 124 16.51 -16.49 -28.41
CA VAL A 124 17.30 -15.61 -27.54
C VAL A 124 16.59 -14.29 -27.25
N GLN A 125 15.88 -13.74 -28.25
CA GLN A 125 15.17 -12.46 -28.09
C GLN A 125 14.04 -12.59 -27.07
N ARG A 126 13.26 -13.68 -27.14
CA ARG A 126 12.18 -13.95 -26.21
C ARG A 126 12.67 -14.19 -24.78
N VAL A 127 13.83 -14.85 -24.64
CA VAL A 127 14.50 -15.04 -23.34
C VAL A 127 14.85 -13.69 -22.71
N LYS A 128 15.40 -12.76 -23.51
CA LYS A 128 15.76 -11.42 -23.03
C LYS A 128 14.54 -10.59 -22.62
N GLU A 129 13.48 -10.57 -23.42
CA GLU A 129 12.21 -9.91 -23.09
C GLU A 129 11.65 -10.40 -21.75
N PHE A 130 11.74 -11.71 -21.52
CA PHE A 130 11.26 -12.31 -20.28
C PHE A 130 12.11 -11.91 -19.06
N GLN A 131 13.44 -11.81 -19.21
CA GLN A 131 14.32 -11.30 -18.16
C GLN A 131 14.02 -9.84 -17.81
N GLU A 132 13.76 -8.99 -18.81
CA GLU A 132 13.37 -7.60 -18.61
C GLU A 132 12.03 -7.50 -17.85
N MET A 133 11.05 -8.34 -18.21
CA MET A 133 9.78 -8.42 -17.50
C MET A 133 9.94 -8.87 -16.04
N ILE A 134 10.82 -9.83 -15.72
CA ILE A 134 11.10 -10.21 -14.32
C ILE A 134 11.66 -9.02 -13.54
N LYS A 135 12.63 -8.29 -14.11
CA LYS A 135 13.22 -7.11 -13.47
C LYS A 135 12.17 -6.05 -13.18
N GLU A 136 11.26 -5.82 -14.13
CA GLU A 136 10.13 -4.89 -13.96
C GLU A 136 9.18 -5.35 -12.85
N VAL A 137 8.81 -6.63 -12.80
CA VAL A 137 7.95 -7.18 -11.75
C VAL A 137 8.58 -7.03 -10.36
N LEU A 138 9.87 -7.32 -10.23
CA LEU A 138 10.60 -7.15 -8.97
C LEU A 138 10.65 -5.68 -8.54
N ALA A 139 10.98 -4.77 -9.45
CA ALA A 139 11.00 -3.34 -9.15
C ALA A 139 9.62 -2.82 -8.70
N ASN A 140 8.55 -3.26 -9.38
CA ASN A 140 7.18 -2.94 -9.00
C ASN A 140 6.79 -3.53 -7.65
N GLN A 141 7.23 -4.76 -7.35
CA GLN A 141 7.01 -5.40 -6.06
C GLN A 141 7.68 -4.62 -4.93
N ASP A 142 8.95 -4.23 -5.09
CA ASP A 142 9.70 -3.47 -4.09
C ASP A 142 9.09 -2.08 -3.86
N ALA A 143 8.78 -1.36 -4.93
CA ALA A 143 8.10 -0.06 -4.84
C ALA A 143 6.77 -0.17 -4.09
N ARG A 144 5.99 -1.22 -4.39
CA ARG A 144 4.69 -1.45 -3.73
C ARG A 144 4.85 -1.87 -2.27
N LYS A 145 5.84 -2.70 -1.96
CA LYS A 145 6.20 -3.11 -0.60
C LYS A 145 6.51 -1.89 0.26
N GLU A 146 7.37 -1.00 -0.25
CA GLU A 146 7.74 0.24 0.46
C GLU A 146 6.54 1.16 0.68
N GLU A 147 5.67 1.32 -0.33
CA GLU A 147 4.45 2.12 -0.19
C GLU A 147 3.54 1.60 0.92
N VAL A 148 3.27 0.28 0.94
CA VAL A 148 2.42 -0.36 1.94
C VAL A 148 3.07 -0.27 3.32
N SER A 149 4.35 -0.61 3.42
CA SER A 149 5.11 -0.58 4.68
C SER A 149 5.13 0.84 5.29
N SER A 150 5.34 1.87 4.47
CA SER A 150 5.28 3.26 4.91
C SER A 150 3.90 3.64 5.48
N LYS A 151 2.81 3.29 4.78
CA LYS A 151 1.44 3.55 5.26
C LYS A 151 1.09 2.81 6.55
N LEU A 152 1.58 1.59 6.72
CA LEU A 152 1.39 0.82 7.95
C LEU A 152 2.16 1.45 9.12
N LYS A 153 3.40 1.88 8.91
CA LYS A 153 4.19 2.61 9.92
C LYS A 153 3.53 3.92 10.33
N GLU A 154 3.00 4.68 9.37
CA GLU A 154 2.22 5.89 9.66
C GLU A 154 1.02 5.58 10.55
N PHE A 155 0.24 4.55 10.20
CA PHE A 155 -0.91 4.14 11.00
C PHE A 155 -0.51 3.65 12.41
N GLN A 156 0.55 2.85 12.52
CA GLN A 156 1.05 2.38 13.82
C GLN A 156 1.47 3.55 14.71
N LYS A 157 2.16 4.55 14.14
CA LYS A 157 2.52 5.78 14.84
C LYS A 157 1.28 6.56 15.31
N GLU A 158 0.27 6.71 14.44
CA GLU A 158 -1.02 7.33 14.81
C GLU A 158 -1.68 6.63 16.00
N GLN A 159 -1.71 5.28 16.00
CA GLN A 159 -2.25 4.48 17.11
C GLN A 159 -1.44 4.67 18.41
N GLN A 160 -0.11 4.63 18.33
CA GLN A 160 0.76 4.83 19.49
C GLN A 160 0.62 6.23 20.09
N GLU A 161 0.54 7.27 19.25
CA GLU A 161 0.32 8.64 19.71
C GLU A 161 -1.04 8.80 20.39
N MET A 162 -2.09 8.19 19.82
CA MET A 162 -3.42 8.16 20.42
C MET A 162 -3.40 7.47 21.78
N ALA A 163 -2.86 6.25 21.85
CA ALA A 163 -2.74 5.49 23.09
C ALA A 163 -1.94 6.26 24.15
N LYS A 164 -0.83 6.90 23.76
CA LYS A 164 -0.02 7.73 24.66
C LYS A 164 -0.82 8.90 25.26
N ARG A 165 -1.61 9.62 24.44
CA ARG A 165 -2.43 10.74 24.94
C ARG A 165 -3.55 10.26 25.86
N LEU A 166 -4.20 9.14 25.54
CA LEU A 166 -5.22 8.55 26.41
C LEU A 166 -4.63 8.05 27.74
N LYS A 167 -3.45 7.41 27.72
CA LYS A 167 -2.69 7.05 28.93
C LYS A 167 -2.32 8.27 29.77
N ALA A 168 -1.93 9.38 29.13
CA ALA A 168 -1.66 10.63 29.83
C ALA A 168 -2.91 11.22 30.51
N LEU A 169 -4.10 11.05 29.93
CA LEU A 169 -5.36 11.40 30.59
C LEU A 169 -5.63 10.47 31.79
N LEU A 170 -5.42 9.16 31.64
CA LEU A 170 -5.58 8.21 32.74
C LEU A 170 -4.67 8.53 33.93
N ALA A 171 -3.42 8.90 33.66
CA ALA A 171 -2.45 9.26 34.69
C ALA A 171 -2.90 10.44 35.57
N LYS A 172 -3.84 11.29 35.10
CA LYS A 172 -4.45 12.35 35.92
C LYS A 172 -5.38 11.81 37.02
N GLY A 173 -5.92 10.60 36.87
CA GLY A 173 -6.77 9.92 37.85
C GLY A 173 -7.92 10.80 38.35
N ARG A 174 -7.95 11.07 39.66
CA ARG A 174 -8.98 11.92 40.31
C ARG A 174 -8.95 13.38 39.87
N SER A 175 -7.83 13.87 39.36
CA SER A 175 -7.73 15.25 38.86
C SER A 175 -8.23 15.42 37.43
N LEU A 176 -8.57 14.33 36.75
CA LEU A 176 -9.06 14.33 35.37
C LEU A 176 -10.41 15.04 35.29
N ARG A 177 -10.48 16.11 34.48
CA ARG A 177 -11.72 16.86 34.23
C ARG A 177 -12.25 16.56 32.84
N ILE A 178 -13.55 16.79 32.66
CA ILE A 178 -14.20 16.73 31.33
C ILE A 178 -13.51 17.61 30.29
N LYS A 179 -12.93 18.75 30.72
CA LYS A 179 -12.22 19.68 29.83
C LYS A 179 -10.99 19.02 29.20
N ASP A 180 -10.20 18.27 29.97
CA ASP A 180 -9.01 17.57 29.48
C ASP A 180 -9.37 16.54 28.38
N LEU A 181 -10.46 15.78 28.60
CA LEU A 181 -10.98 14.84 27.61
C LEU A 181 -11.43 15.57 26.34
N LYS A 182 -12.19 16.67 26.49
CA LYS A 182 -12.67 17.46 25.34
C LYS A 182 -11.53 17.98 24.48
N GLU A 183 -10.48 18.51 25.10
CA GLU A 183 -9.30 19.02 24.40
C GLU A 183 -8.62 17.90 23.61
N THR A 184 -8.38 16.74 24.24
CA THR A 184 -7.76 15.58 23.57
C THR A 184 -8.61 15.05 22.42
N LEU A 185 -9.93 14.95 22.59
CA LEU A 185 -10.83 14.52 21.51
C LEU A 185 -10.90 15.54 20.37
N GLN A 186 -10.83 16.83 20.68
CA GLN A 186 -10.78 17.88 19.67
C GLN A 186 -9.49 17.80 18.85
N GLU A 187 -8.34 17.56 19.48
CA GLU A 187 -7.08 17.33 18.78
C GLU A 187 -7.17 16.15 17.80
N PHE A 188 -7.72 15.00 18.23
CA PHE A 188 -7.90 13.85 17.34
C PHE A 188 -8.80 14.18 16.14
N ARG A 189 -9.89 14.91 16.37
CA ARG A 189 -10.78 15.35 15.29
C ARG A 189 -10.06 16.28 14.31
N THR A 190 -9.23 17.20 14.80
CA THR A 190 -8.44 18.10 13.97
C THR A 190 -7.42 17.32 13.13
N GLN A 191 -6.65 16.42 13.75
CA GLN A 191 -5.69 15.56 13.04
C GLN A 191 -6.36 14.72 11.95
N HIS A 192 -7.51 14.13 12.25
CA HIS A 192 -8.26 13.35 11.28
C HIS A 192 -8.74 14.22 10.09
N LYS A 193 -9.26 15.42 10.35
CA LYS A 193 -9.67 16.36 9.29
C LYS A 193 -8.49 16.77 8.41
N GLU A 194 -7.36 17.13 9.00
CA GLU A 194 -6.14 17.49 8.26
C GLU A 194 -5.64 16.36 7.36
N ARG A 195 -5.69 15.12 7.85
CA ARG A 195 -5.37 13.93 7.06
C ARG A 195 -6.31 13.79 5.85
N LEU A 196 -7.62 13.92 6.08
CA LEU A 196 -8.62 13.79 5.02
C LEU A 196 -8.44 14.88 3.95
N SER A 197 -8.22 16.13 4.37
CA SER A 197 -7.92 17.24 3.46
C SER A 197 -6.69 16.96 2.60
N ARG A 198 -5.58 16.50 3.21
CA ARG A 198 -4.36 16.11 2.47
C ARG A 198 -4.62 15.00 1.47
N GLN A 199 -5.43 14.00 1.81
CA GLN A 199 -5.78 12.92 0.88
C GLN A 199 -6.64 13.44 -0.29
N ILE A 200 -7.58 14.34 -0.02
CA ILE A 200 -8.43 14.95 -1.05
C ILE A 200 -7.59 15.79 -2.02
N GLU A 201 -6.66 16.59 -1.50
CA GLU A 201 -5.72 17.40 -2.32
C GLU A 201 -4.86 16.50 -3.21
N ARG A 202 -4.23 15.47 -2.65
CA ARG A 202 -3.44 14.50 -3.43
C ARG A 202 -4.27 13.86 -4.56
N LYS A 203 -5.53 13.51 -4.29
CA LYS A 203 -6.44 12.97 -5.33
C LYS A 203 -6.72 13.99 -6.43
N LYS A 204 -6.92 15.27 -6.08
CA LYS A 204 -7.11 16.35 -7.08
C LYS A 204 -5.86 16.54 -7.93
N ASP A 205 -4.67 16.51 -7.34
CA ASP A 205 -3.40 16.66 -8.05
C ASP A 205 -3.17 15.50 -9.02
N VAL A 206 -3.41 14.26 -8.57
CA VAL A 206 -3.35 13.07 -9.44
C VAL A 206 -4.33 13.19 -10.61
N ASN A 207 -5.57 13.60 -10.35
CA ASN A 207 -6.57 13.79 -11.42
C ASN A 207 -6.15 14.88 -12.41
N LYS A 208 -5.54 15.97 -11.94
CA LYS A 208 -5.00 17.03 -12.80
C LYS A 208 -3.88 16.51 -13.68
N MET A 209 -2.91 15.78 -13.12
CA MET A 209 -1.81 15.15 -13.88
C MET A 209 -2.32 14.14 -14.91
N LEU A 210 -3.29 13.29 -14.54
CA LEU A 210 -3.89 12.36 -15.49
C LEU A 210 -4.66 13.10 -16.60
N GLY A 211 -5.26 14.24 -16.27
CA GLY A 211 -5.90 15.14 -17.23
C GLY A 211 -4.91 15.68 -18.26
N THR A 212 -3.75 16.18 -17.81
CA THR A 212 -2.71 16.71 -18.71
C THR A 212 -2.15 15.61 -19.61
N PHE A 213 -1.83 14.43 -19.06
CA PHE A 213 -1.37 13.29 -19.87
C PHE A 213 -2.40 12.85 -20.92
N LYS A 214 -3.70 12.88 -20.57
CA LYS A 214 -4.78 12.53 -21.51
C LYS A 214 -4.88 13.56 -22.64
N GLN A 215 -4.66 14.84 -22.33
CA GLN A 215 -4.66 15.90 -23.34
C GLN A 215 -3.44 15.77 -24.27
N GLU A 216 -2.25 15.62 -23.71
CA GLU A 216 -1.00 15.42 -24.47
C GLU A 216 -1.13 14.23 -25.43
N ARG A 217 -1.64 13.08 -24.97
CA ARG A 217 -1.87 11.91 -25.84
C ARG A 217 -2.81 12.22 -27.01
N LYS A 218 -3.86 13.02 -26.80
CA LYS A 218 -4.77 13.42 -27.89
C LYS A 218 -4.08 14.34 -28.89
N GLU A 219 -3.27 15.28 -28.41
CA GLU A 219 -2.53 16.22 -29.27
C GLU A 219 -1.43 15.50 -30.05
N SER A 220 -0.66 14.62 -29.41
CA SER A 220 0.33 13.77 -30.09
C SER A 220 -0.32 12.87 -31.15
N GLY A 221 -1.49 12.29 -30.86
CA GLY A 221 -2.24 11.50 -31.83
C GLY A 221 -2.70 12.30 -33.05
N LYS A 222 -3.18 13.54 -32.84
CA LYS A 222 -3.52 14.47 -33.94
C LYS A 222 -2.30 14.84 -34.77
N ASN A 223 -1.18 15.16 -34.12
CA ASN A 223 0.07 15.54 -34.80
C ASN A 223 0.62 14.38 -35.64
N LEU A 224 0.54 13.14 -35.13
CA LEU A 224 0.95 11.95 -35.88
C LEU A 224 0.09 11.76 -37.14
N TRP A 225 -1.23 11.93 -37.03
CA TRP A 225 -2.15 11.82 -38.15
C TRP A 225 -1.88 12.90 -39.21
N ILE A 226 -1.70 14.17 -38.80
CA ILE A 226 -1.35 15.28 -39.71
C ILE A 226 -0.06 14.96 -40.46
N ARG A 227 0.97 14.47 -39.77
CA ARG A 227 2.25 14.10 -40.38
C ARG A 227 2.10 12.99 -41.43
N GLN A 228 1.33 11.94 -41.14
CA GLN A 228 1.05 10.86 -42.10
C GLN A 228 0.30 11.35 -43.35
N VAL A 229 -0.64 12.30 -43.18
CA VAL A 229 -1.37 12.89 -44.32
C VAL A 229 -0.43 13.73 -45.19
N VAL A 230 0.45 14.54 -44.60
CA VAL A 230 1.43 15.34 -45.36
C VAL A 230 2.43 14.45 -46.10
N GLU A 231 2.92 13.39 -45.47
CA GLU A 231 3.86 12.43 -46.09
C GLU A 231 3.22 11.63 -47.24
N THR A 232 1.92 11.35 -47.19
CA THR A 232 1.21 10.66 -48.29
C THR A 232 0.88 11.59 -49.46
N LEU A 233 0.61 12.87 -49.20
CA LEU A 233 0.38 13.87 -50.26
C LEU A 233 1.65 14.19 -51.04
N ASN A 234 2.81 14.31 -50.38
CA ASN A 234 4.09 14.63 -51.04
C ASN A 234 4.68 13.48 -51.89
N LYS A 235 4.09 12.28 -51.83
CA LYS A 235 4.52 11.12 -52.63
C LYS A 235 3.75 10.95 -53.95
N LYS A 236 2.79 11.84 -54.22
CA LYS A 236 2.05 11.91 -55.48
C LYS A 236 2.56 13.06 -56.33
#